data_AF-A0A5J4QQU0-F1
#
_entry.id   AF-A0A5J4QQU0-F1
#
_cell.length_a   1.000
_cell.length_b   1.000
_cell.length_c   1.000
_cell.angle_alpha   90.00
_cell.angle_beta   90.00
_cell.angle_gamma   90.00
#
_symmetry.space_group_name_H-M   'P 1'
#
loop_
_entity.id
_entity.type
_entity.pdbx_description
1 polymer ?
#
loop_
_entity_poly.entity_id
_entity_poly.type
_entity_poly.pdbx_seq_one_letter_code
_entity_poly.pdbx_strand_id
1 'polypeptide(L)'
;MQTGRYSILEILDFQNLDQFVVPEIQRDYVWSQSEVKDILESIREGFENKDVPYLGFIYAYNDKDYVYKYFLIDGQQRLTTIVLLLIALYHKIGKRFPEHLIKDEKLKLDYKVRQATHDFVNDFIQYLDKNRDENSFDCKIIQEQIWY
;
A
#
# COMPACT_ATOMS: atom_id res chain seq x y z
N MET A 1 -15.91 5.76 -4.34
CA MET A 1 -15.61 7.01 -3.59
C MET A 1 -16.16 8.18 -4.38
N GLN A 2 -16.63 9.23 -3.70
CA GLN A 2 -16.89 10.50 -4.37
C GLN A 2 -15.53 11.18 -4.64
N THR A 3 -15.48 12.05 -5.65
CA THR A 3 -14.30 12.86 -5.90
C THR A 3 -14.10 13.83 -4.74
N GLY A 4 -12.90 13.84 -4.15
CA GLY A 4 -12.61 14.68 -2.99
C GLY A 4 -11.15 14.62 -2.59
N ARG A 5 -10.78 15.46 -1.63
CA ARG A 5 -9.49 15.38 -0.95
C ARG A 5 -9.67 14.53 0.30
N TYR A 6 -8.81 13.53 0.44
CA TYR A 6 -8.84 12.60 1.56
C TYR A 6 -7.42 12.43 2.09
N SER A 7 -7.29 12.33 3.41
CA SER A 7 -6.10 11.83 4.06
C SER A 7 -5.88 10.35 3.73
N ILE A 8 -4.66 9.86 3.93
CA ILE A 8 -4.33 8.44 3.73
C ILE A 8 -5.21 7.55 4.63
N LEU A 9 -5.48 7.97 5.87
CA LEU A 9 -6.34 7.23 6.78
C LEU A 9 -7.79 7.16 6.28
N GLU A 10 -8.35 8.28 5.83
CA GLU A 10 -9.70 8.31 5.25
C GLU A 10 -9.82 7.43 4.00
N ILE A 11 -8.75 7.32 3.20
CA ILE A 11 -8.71 6.43 2.03
C ILE A 11 -8.73 4.96 2.47
N LEU A 12 -7.89 4.60 3.45
CA LEU A 12 -7.71 3.22 3.92
C LEU A 12 -8.86 2.72 4.80
N ASP A 13 -9.65 3.62 5.41
CA ASP A 13 -10.84 3.30 6.21
C ASP A 13 -12.16 3.66 5.53
N PHE A 14 -12.14 3.98 4.25
CA PHE A 14 -13.31 4.46 3.53
C PHE A 14 -14.47 3.44 3.53
N GLN A 15 -15.62 3.80 4.10
CA GLN A 15 -16.89 3.05 4.00
C GLN A 15 -16.77 1.53 4.23
N ASN A 16 -16.05 1.12 5.27
CA ASN A 16 -15.78 -0.30 5.57
C ASN A 16 -15.00 -1.03 4.45
N LEU A 17 -14.12 -0.31 3.74
CA LEU A 17 -13.21 -0.85 2.74
C LEU A 17 -12.66 -2.21 3.17
N ASP A 18 -12.95 -3.23 2.36
CA ASP A 18 -12.33 -4.53 2.46
C ASP A 18 -10.98 -4.50 1.76
N GLN A 19 -10.98 -4.15 0.46
CA GLN A 19 -9.76 -4.13 -0.35
C GLN A 19 -9.81 -3.11 -1.49
N PHE A 20 -8.68 -2.44 -1.72
CA PHE A 20 -8.30 -1.94 -3.03
C PHE A 20 -7.73 -3.09 -3.86
N VAL A 21 -8.19 -3.21 -5.09
CA VAL A 21 -7.83 -4.30 -6.00
C VAL A 21 -7.14 -3.72 -7.22
N VAL A 22 -5.90 -4.12 -7.46
CA VAL A 22 -5.21 -3.91 -8.74
C VAL A 22 -5.70 -4.99 -9.72
N PRO A 23 -6.44 -4.63 -10.78
CA PRO A 23 -6.94 -5.61 -11.76
C PRO A 23 -5.83 -6.09 -12.70
N GLU A 24 -6.02 -7.26 -13.31
CA GLU A 24 -5.05 -7.93 -14.19
C GLU A 24 -4.54 -7.06 -15.35
N ILE A 25 -5.43 -6.25 -15.95
CA ILE A 25 -5.10 -5.37 -17.07
C ILE A 25 -4.06 -4.31 -16.72
N GLN A 26 -3.82 -4.08 -15.43
CA GLN A 26 -2.83 -3.13 -14.98
C GLN A 26 -1.42 -3.74 -14.91
N ARG A 27 -0.40 -2.90 -15.10
CA ARG A 27 1.01 -3.27 -15.01
C ARG A 27 1.46 -3.58 -13.57
N ASP A 28 2.52 -4.37 -13.46
CA ASP A 28 3.22 -4.63 -12.20
C ASP A 28 3.73 -3.36 -11.51
N TYR A 29 4.08 -3.49 -10.24
CA TYR A 29 4.81 -2.45 -9.53
C TYR A 29 6.20 -2.25 -10.17
N VAL A 30 6.45 -1.06 -10.72
CA VAL A 30 7.67 -0.75 -11.50
C VAL A 30 8.29 0.60 -11.14
N TRP A 31 7.75 1.28 -10.13
CA TRP A 31 8.32 2.54 -9.66
C TRP A 31 9.73 2.34 -9.14
N SER A 32 10.62 3.22 -9.57
CA SER A 32 12.01 3.22 -9.14
C SER A 32 12.21 4.12 -7.92
N GLN A 33 13.46 4.22 -7.48
CA GLN A 33 13.81 5.08 -6.35
C GLN A 33 13.48 6.56 -6.61
N SER A 34 13.47 7.04 -7.86
CA SER A 34 13.11 8.44 -8.14
C SER A 34 11.66 8.72 -7.77
N GLU A 35 10.71 7.91 -8.25
CA GLU A 35 9.29 8.14 -8.00
C GLU A 35 8.93 8.00 -6.51
N VAL A 36 9.62 7.09 -5.80
CA VAL A 36 9.48 6.97 -4.35
C VAL A 36 10.01 8.22 -3.64
N LYS A 37 11.16 8.77 -4.07
CA LYS A 37 11.72 10.02 -3.52
C LYS A 37 10.79 11.19 -3.77
N ASP A 38 10.15 11.28 -4.94
CA ASP A 38 9.22 12.36 -5.26
C ASP A 38 8.01 12.38 -4.29
N ILE A 39 7.48 11.20 -3.93
CA ILE A 39 6.44 11.11 -2.88
C ILE A 39 6.97 11.61 -1.54
N LEU A 40 8.14 11.12 -1.11
CA LEU A 40 8.71 11.48 0.19
C LEU A 40 9.02 12.97 0.28
N GLU A 41 9.52 13.55 -0.81
CA GLU A 41 9.80 14.98 -0.93
C GLU A 41 8.51 15.81 -0.86
N SER A 42 7.45 15.38 -1.55
CA SER A 42 6.14 16.03 -1.47
C SER A 42 5.58 16.04 -0.04
N ILE A 43 5.78 14.95 0.72
CA ILE A 43 5.41 14.87 2.14
C ILE A 43 6.25 15.85 2.98
N ARG A 44 7.57 15.87 2.76
CA ARG A 44 8.52 16.75 3.46
C ARG A 44 8.17 18.22 3.25
N GLU A 45 7.98 18.62 1.99
CA GLU A 45 7.66 19.99 1.61
C GLU A 45 6.32 20.45 2.19
N GLY A 46 5.28 19.61 2.14
CA GLY A 46 3.99 19.95 2.76
C GLY A 46 4.11 20.13 4.27
N PHE A 47 4.88 19.27 4.94
CA PHE A 47 5.13 19.40 6.37
C PHE A 47 5.89 20.69 6.73
N GLU A 48 6.99 21.00 6.03
CA GLU A 48 7.81 22.19 6.30
C GLU A 48 7.08 23.50 6.01
N ASN A 49 6.30 23.53 4.94
CA ASN A 49 5.56 24.71 4.52
C ASN A 49 4.18 24.85 5.22
N LYS A 50 3.79 23.91 6.08
CA LYS A 50 2.46 23.82 6.71
C LYS A 50 1.32 23.81 5.68
N ASP A 51 1.57 23.16 4.54
CA ASP A 51 0.60 22.96 3.46
C ASP A 51 0.21 21.48 3.34
N VAL A 52 -0.85 21.18 2.61
CA VAL A 52 -1.30 19.81 2.36
C VAL A 52 -0.39 19.16 1.30
N PRO A 53 0.35 18.08 1.61
CA PRO A 53 1.14 17.36 0.62
C PRO A 53 0.29 16.88 -0.56
N TYR A 54 0.75 17.14 -1.78
CA TYR A 54 0.10 16.59 -2.98
C TYR A 54 0.74 15.26 -3.36
N LEU A 55 0.08 14.15 -3.02
CA LEU A 55 0.52 12.79 -3.38
C LEU A 55 -0.12 12.28 -4.68
N GLY A 56 -0.78 13.19 -5.41
CA GLY A 56 -1.58 12.88 -6.60
C GLY A 56 -2.97 12.31 -6.29
N PHE A 57 -3.74 12.00 -7.34
CA PHE A 57 -5.08 11.42 -7.25
C PHE A 57 -5.11 9.89 -7.38
N ILE A 58 -5.92 9.18 -6.60
CA ILE A 58 -6.21 7.75 -6.81
C ILE A 58 -7.58 7.65 -7.46
N TYR A 59 -7.70 6.86 -8.52
CA TYR A 59 -8.98 6.65 -9.20
C TYR A 59 -9.36 5.18 -9.16
N ALA A 60 -10.54 4.90 -8.63
CA ALA A 60 -11.03 3.54 -8.43
C ALA A 60 -12.56 3.49 -8.60
N TYR A 61 -13.06 2.36 -9.08
CA TYR A 61 -14.48 2.07 -9.15
C TYR A 61 -14.85 0.98 -8.15
N ASN A 62 -16.08 1.02 -7.63
CA ASN A 62 -16.63 -0.11 -6.89
C ASN A 62 -17.45 -0.95 -7.87
N ASP A 63 -17.15 -2.25 -7.90
CA ASP A 63 -17.96 -3.22 -8.63
C ASP A 63 -19.18 -3.61 -7.78
N LYS A 64 -20.36 -3.62 -8.40
CA LYS A 64 -21.63 -3.92 -7.71
C LYS A 64 -21.66 -5.35 -7.17
N ASP A 65 -20.94 -6.25 -7.81
CA ASP A 65 -20.87 -7.66 -7.41
C ASP A 65 -19.86 -7.88 -6.26
N TYR A 66 -19.00 -6.89 -5.98
CA TYR A 66 -17.97 -6.95 -4.95
C TYR A 66 -18.11 -5.75 -4.00
N VAL A 67 -19.07 -5.87 -3.08
CA VAL A 67 -19.31 -4.87 -2.02
C VAL A 67 -18.00 -4.63 -1.24
N TYR A 68 -17.74 -3.37 -0.89
CA TYR A 68 -16.55 -2.91 -0.16
C TYR A 68 -15.19 -3.12 -0.84
N LYS A 69 -15.16 -3.60 -2.10
CA LYS A 69 -13.94 -3.67 -2.91
C LYS A 69 -13.89 -2.55 -3.94
N TYR A 70 -12.73 -1.93 -4.07
CA TYR A 70 -12.50 -0.84 -5.02
C TYR A 70 -11.38 -1.21 -6.00
N PHE A 71 -11.72 -1.29 -7.28
CA PHE A 71 -10.80 -1.66 -8.34
C PHE A 71 -10.10 -0.42 -8.89
N LEU A 72 -8.77 -0.45 -8.87
CA LEU A 72 -7.94 0.68 -9.27
C LEU A 72 -7.92 0.85 -10.80
N ILE A 73 -8.22 2.07 -11.24
CA ILE A 73 -8.09 2.52 -12.63
C ILE A 73 -6.78 3.32 -12.79
N ASP A 74 -6.47 4.17 -11.81
CA ASP A 74 -5.23 4.96 -11.75
C ASP A 74 -4.78 5.12 -10.29
N GLY A 75 -3.49 5.41 -10.09
CA GLY A 75 -2.89 5.60 -8.77
C GLY A 75 -2.36 4.31 -8.15
N GLN A 76 -2.37 3.19 -8.87
CA GLN A 76 -1.93 1.90 -8.34
C GLN A 76 -0.50 1.91 -7.78
N GLN A 77 0.46 2.53 -8.49
CA GLN A 77 1.87 2.55 -8.08
C GLN A 77 2.05 3.42 -6.84
N ARG A 78 1.31 4.53 -6.78
CA ARG A 78 1.28 5.45 -5.65
C ARG A 78 0.69 4.79 -4.41
N LEU A 79 -0.48 4.16 -4.55
CA LEU A 79 -1.12 3.46 -3.45
C LEU A 79 -0.26 2.30 -2.94
N THR A 80 0.34 1.53 -3.84
CA THR A 80 1.29 0.46 -3.48
C THR A 80 2.47 1.02 -2.70
N THR A 81 3.10 2.10 -3.18
CA THR A 81 4.22 2.74 -2.50
C THR A 81 3.82 3.25 -1.12
N ILE A 82 2.66 3.90 -0.98
CA ILE A 82 2.15 4.41 0.30
C ILE A 82 1.92 3.24 1.27
N VAL A 83 1.31 2.15 0.81
CA VAL A 83 1.05 0.97 1.65
C VAL A 83 2.37 0.32 2.10
N LEU A 84 3.34 0.12 1.19
CA LEU A 84 4.66 -0.42 1.53
C LEU A 84 5.44 0.48 2.50
N LEU A 85 5.38 1.81 2.33
CA LEU A 85 5.98 2.76 3.26
C LEU A 85 5.37 2.65 4.65
N LEU A 86 4.04 2.55 4.76
CA LEU A 86 3.37 2.39 6.04
C LEU A 86 3.77 1.06 6.70
N ILE A 87 3.78 -0.05 5.95
CA ILE A 87 4.24 -1.35 6.44
C ILE A 87 5.67 -1.24 7.00
N ALA A 88 6.60 -0.66 6.24
CA ALA A 88 7.98 -0.48 6.67
C ALA A 88 8.09 0.39 7.93
N LEU A 89 7.28 1.44 8.04
CA LEU A 89 7.23 2.31 9.22
C LEU A 89 6.70 1.56 10.45
N TYR A 90 5.58 0.85 10.34
CA TYR A 90 5.00 0.07 11.44
C TYR A 90 5.98 -0.99 11.96
N HIS A 91 6.62 -1.71 11.04
CA HIS A 91 7.65 -2.68 11.38
C HIS A 91 8.85 -2.01 12.08
N LYS A 92 9.37 -0.90 11.53
CA LYS A 92 10.51 -0.17 12.09
C LYS A 92 10.26 0.36 13.51
N ILE A 93 9.01 0.69 13.85
CA ILE A 93 8.63 1.16 15.19
C ILE A 93 8.14 0.03 16.11
N GLY A 94 8.22 -1.24 15.67
CA GLY A 94 7.81 -2.41 16.44
C GLY A 94 6.31 -2.44 16.77
N LYS A 95 5.46 -1.81 15.96
CA LYS A 95 4.01 -1.79 16.17
C LYS A 95 3.32 -2.77 15.25
N ARG A 96 2.25 -3.39 15.75
CA ARG A 96 1.35 -4.21 14.94
C ARG A 96 0.73 -3.38 13.81
N PHE A 97 0.49 -4.03 12.68
CA PHE A 97 -0.25 -3.43 11.60
C PHE A 97 -1.70 -3.16 12.05
N PRO A 98 -2.22 -1.94 11.81
CA PRO A 98 -3.56 -1.54 12.18
C PRO A 98 -4.61 -2.11 11.23
N GLU A 99 -5.87 -2.13 11.68
CA GLU A 99 -7.02 -2.64 10.91
C GLU A 99 -7.23 -1.91 9.57
N HIS A 100 -6.80 -0.65 9.45
CA HIS A 100 -6.89 0.11 8.21
C HIS A 100 -5.89 -0.35 7.14
N LEU A 101 -4.83 -1.06 7.53
CA LEU A 101 -3.87 -1.67 6.59
C LEU A 101 -4.17 -3.15 6.36
N ILE A 102 -4.53 -3.87 7.43
CA ILE A 102 -4.78 -5.32 7.37
C ILE A 102 -6.14 -5.62 7.98
N LYS A 103 -6.97 -6.38 7.25
CA LYS A 103 -8.26 -6.86 7.72
C LYS A 103 -8.34 -8.37 7.50
N ASP A 104 -8.78 -9.12 8.51
CA ASP A 104 -8.89 -10.58 8.46
C ASP A 104 -7.59 -11.27 7.96
N GLU A 105 -6.45 -10.85 8.51
CA GLU A 105 -5.09 -11.31 8.16
C GLU A 105 -4.66 -11.04 6.70
N LYS A 106 -5.40 -10.19 5.98
CA LYS A 106 -5.12 -9.82 4.59
C LYS A 106 -4.86 -8.33 4.45
N LEU A 107 -3.90 -7.99 3.60
CA LEU A 107 -3.65 -6.59 3.24
C LEU A 107 -4.88 -6.00 2.52
N LYS A 108 -5.23 -4.76 2.86
CA LYS A 108 -6.29 -4.02 2.15
C LYS A 108 -5.89 -3.63 0.73
N LEU A 109 -4.67 -3.90 0.27
CA LEU A 109 -4.26 -3.74 -1.12
C LEU A 109 -3.95 -5.12 -1.69
N ASP A 110 -4.61 -5.47 -2.80
CA ASP A 110 -4.52 -6.79 -3.40
C ASP A 110 -4.27 -6.71 -4.91
N TYR A 111 -3.58 -7.71 -5.47
CA TYR A 111 -3.29 -7.85 -6.89
C TYR A 111 -4.08 -9.04 -7.45
N LYS A 112 -5.22 -8.77 -8.11
CA LYS A 112 -6.08 -9.83 -8.63
C LYS A 112 -5.46 -10.44 -9.89
N VAL A 113 -5.44 -11.77 -9.95
CA VAL A 113 -4.95 -12.62 -11.06
C VAL A 113 -3.43 -12.72 -11.20
N ARG A 114 -2.64 -11.89 -10.50
CA ARG A 114 -1.19 -12.05 -10.40
C ARG A 114 -0.85 -12.88 -9.16
N GLN A 115 -1.05 -14.19 -9.25
CA GLN A 115 -0.92 -15.10 -8.11
C GLN A 115 0.43 -14.96 -7.39
N ALA A 116 1.53 -14.88 -8.14
CA ALA A 116 2.87 -14.69 -7.54
C ALA A 116 2.98 -13.38 -6.72
N THR A 117 2.44 -12.27 -7.21
CA THR A 117 2.43 -10.99 -6.47
C THR A 117 1.54 -11.07 -5.24
N HIS A 118 0.37 -11.68 -5.36
CA HIS A 118 -0.54 -11.90 -4.24
C HIS A 118 0.11 -12.73 -3.13
N ASP A 119 0.69 -13.87 -3.51
CA ASP A 119 1.36 -14.79 -2.59
C ASP A 119 2.55 -14.09 -1.92
N PHE A 120 3.40 -13.41 -2.71
CA PHE A 120 4.51 -12.63 -2.18
C PHE A 120 4.06 -11.62 -1.11
N VAL A 121 3.06 -10.80 -1.42
CA VAL A 121 2.62 -9.75 -0.48
C VAL A 121 2.12 -10.36 0.82
N ASN A 122 1.36 -11.45 0.76
CA ASN A 122 0.87 -12.13 1.96
C ASN A 122 2.01 -12.76 2.76
N ASP A 123 2.92 -13.48 2.09
CA ASP A 123 4.09 -14.10 2.74
C ASP A 123 4.99 -13.06 3.39
N PHE A 124 5.19 -11.94 2.71
CA PHE A 124 5.98 -10.81 3.20
C PHE A 124 5.37 -10.18 4.45
N ILE A 125 4.06 -9.95 4.46
CA ILE A 125 3.34 -9.42 5.63
C ILE A 125 3.42 -10.40 6.81
N GLN A 126 3.21 -11.68 6.57
CA GLN A 126 3.33 -12.70 7.61
C GLN A 126 4.76 -12.78 8.17
N TYR A 127 5.76 -12.66 7.30
CA TYR A 127 7.16 -12.59 7.70
C TYR A 127 7.41 -11.39 8.61
N LEU A 128 6.95 -10.19 8.23
CA LEU A 128 7.15 -8.98 9.03
C LEU A 128 6.43 -9.03 10.38
N ASP A 129 5.24 -9.62 10.45
CA ASP A 129 4.50 -9.76 11.72
C ASP A 129 5.18 -10.76 12.67
N LYS A 130 5.69 -11.87 12.14
CA LYS A 130 6.46 -12.87 12.90
C LYS A 130 7.78 -12.29 13.44
N ASN A 131 8.44 -11.42 12.68
CA ASN A 131 9.74 -10.85 13.03
C ASN A 131 9.63 -9.40 13.56
N ARG A 132 8.47 -8.97 14.06
CA ARG A 132 8.21 -7.57 14.45
C ARG A 132 9.17 -7.00 15.51
N ASP A 133 9.73 -7.87 16.35
CA ASP A 133 10.61 -7.50 17.47
C ASP A 133 12.09 -7.50 17.04
N GLU A 134 12.38 -7.94 15.81
CA GLU A 134 13.71 -7.88 15.21
C GLU A 134 13.91 -6.52 14.55
N ASN A 135 14.68 -5.64 15.21
CA ASN A 135 15.05 -4.32 14.66
C ASN A 135 15.93 -4.40 13.39
N SER A 136 16.27 -5.59 12.92
CA SER A 136 17.09 -5.83 11.74
C SER A 136 16.26 -6.39 10.59
N PHE A 137 15.31 -5.62 10.08
CA PHE A 137 14.84 -5.87 8.72
C PHE A 137 15.99 -5.57 7.76
N ASP A 138 16.75 -6.59 7.39
CA ASP A 138 17.78 -6.46 6.37
C ASP A 138 17.09 -6.48 4.99
N CYS A 139 17.19 -5.38 4.25
CA CYS A 139 16.68 -5.28 2.88
C CYS A 139 17.26 -6.38 1.96
N LYS A 140 18.40 -6.99 2.32
CA LYS A 140 18.94 -8.17 1.62
C LYS A 140 17.95 -9.32 1.55
N ILE A 141 17.09 -9.49 2.55
CA ILE A 141 16.03 -10.51 2.53
C ILE A 141 15.09 -10.29 1.36
N ILE A 142 14.85 -9.03 0.96
CA ILE A 142 14.09 -8.73 -0.24
C ILE A 142 14.96 -8.92 -1.49
N GLN A 143 16.19 -8.41 -1.48
CA GLN A 143 17.05 -8.41 -2.67
C GLN A 143 17.52 -9.80 -3.09
N GLU A 144 17.70 -10.71 -2.13
CA GLU A 144 18.24 -12.06 -2.33
C GLU A 144 17.13 -13.10 -2.54
N GLN A 145 15.86 -12.73 -2.40
CA GLN A 145 14.74 -13.61 -2.72
C GLN A 145 14.52 -13.71 -4.22
N ILE A 146 14.23 -14.93 -4.67
CA ILE A 146 13.79 -15.21 -6.03
C ILE A 146 12.29 -14.94 -6.07
N TRP A 147 11.92 -13.88 -6.78
CA TRP A 147 10.53 -13.43 -6.85
C TRP A 147 9.74 -14.01 -8.04
N TYR A 148 10.33 -14.97 -8.77
CA TYR A 148 9.72 -15.72 -9.86
C TYR A 148 10.61 -16.90 -10.29
#